data_AF-A0A846EAZ3-F1
#
_entry.id   AF-A0A846EAZ3-F1
#
_cell.length_a   1.000
_cell.length_b   1.000
_cell.length_c   1.000
_cell.angle_alpha   90.00
_cell.angle_beta   90.00
_cell.angle_gamma   90.00
#
_symmetry.space_group_name_H-M   'P 1'
#
loop_
_entity.id
_entity.type
_entity.pdbx_description
1 polymer ?
#
loop_
_entity_poly.entity_id
_entity_poly.type
_entity_poly.pdbx_seq_one_letter_code
_entity_poly.pdbx_strand_id
1 'polypeptide(L)' 'MHTTVSILAEIPEDLHESIKNYLENHPDWDQDRVFSAALSLFLLQNGSSQTPETQTSYRRAARVYLDALFNYTA' A
#
# COMPACT_ATOMS: atom_id res chain seq x y z
N MET A 1 16.34 9.86 -6.04
CA MET A 1 15.43 10.68 -5.21
C MET A 1 14.08 9.96 -5.18
N HIS A 2 13.70 9.39 -4.03
CA HIS A 2 12.34 8.88 -3.83
C HIS A 2 11.48 10.07 -3.38
N THR A 3 10.66 10.59 -4.28
CA THR A 3 9.68 11.62 -3.92
C THR A 3 8.50 10.92 -3.24
N THR A 4 8.41 11.02 -1.92
CA THR A 4 7.22 10.58 -1.18
C THR A 4 6.14 11.65 -1.31
N VAL A 5 4.89 11.22 -1.47
CA VAL A 5 3.72 12.10 -1.55
C VAL A 5 2.87 11.81 -0.32
N SER A 6 2.58 12.85 0.48
CA SER A 6 1.69 12.72 1.63
C SER A 6 0.24 12.63 1.15
N ILE A 7 -0.53 11.71 1.73
CA ILE A 7 -1.95 11.53 1.44
C ILE A 7 -2.72 11.88 2.71
N LEU A 8 -3.67 12.82 2.59
CA LEU A 8 -4.65 13.10 3.64
C LEU A 8 -5.98 12.49 3.21
N ALA A 9 -6.49 11.54 3.99
CA ALA A 9 -7.77 10.89 3.75
C ALA A 9 -8.49 10.67 5.07
N GLU A 10 -9.79 10.93 5.07
CA GLU A 10 -10.67 10.53 6.17
C GLU A 10 -11.01 9.05 6.02
N ILE A 11 -10.88 8.29 7.10
CA ILE A 11 -11.25 6.87 7.14
C ILE A 11 -12.35 6.64 8.18
N PRO A 12 -13.25 5.67 7.96
CA PRO A 12 -14.22 5.27 8.97
C PRO A 12 -13.55 4.83 10.27
N GLU A 13 -14.19 5.11 11.40
CA GLU A 13 -13.68 4.76 12.74
C GLU A 13 -13.44 3.25 12.89
N ASP A 14 -14.38 2.42 12.43
CA ASP A 14 -14.26 0.95 12.46
C ASP A 14 -13.00 0.45 11.75
N LEU A 15 -12.63 1.09 10.63
CA LEU A 15 -11.42 0.75 9.86
C LEU A 15 -10.16 1.20 10.61
N HIS A 16 -10.21 2.39 11.21
CA HIS A 16 -9.12 2.90 12.04
C HIS A 16 -8.84 1.98 13.24
N GLU A 17 -9.88 1.53 13.96
CA GLU A 17 -9.74 0.59 15.07
C GLU A 17 -9.15 -0.75 14.61
N SER A 18 -9.61 -1.25 13.46
CA SER A 18 -9.08 -2.50 12.88
C SER A 18 -7.59 -2.39 12.54
N ILE A 19 -7.15 -1.28 11.94
CA ILE A 19 -5.73 -1.01 11.64
C ILE A 19 -4.93 -0.92 12.94
N LYS A 20 -5.44 -0.20 13.94
CA LYS A 20 -4.77 -0.05 15.23
C LYS A 20 -4.55 -1.41 15.90
N ASN A 21 -5.59 -2.23 15.98
CA ASN A 21 -5.49 -3.58 16.55
C ASN A 21 -4.50 -4.45 15.77
N TYR A 22 -4.41 -4.32 14.45
CA TYR A 22 -3.41 -5.02 13.65
C TYR A 22 -1.98 -4.57 14.01
N LEU A 23 -1.73 -3.27 14.06
CA LEU A 23 -0.41 -2.71 14.36
C LEU A 23 0.06 -3.06 15.78
N GLU A 24 -0.84 -3.11 16.76
CA GLU A 24 -0.51 -3.53 18.13
C GLU A 24 0.02 -4.97 18.22
N ASN A 25 -0.40 -5.84 17.28
CA ASN A 25 0.02 -7.23 17.21
C ASN A 25 1.22 -7.47 16.27
N HIS A 26 1.61 -6.45 15.50
CA HIS A 26 2.62 -6.54 14.45
C HIS A 26 3.64 -5.40 14.57
N PRO A 27 4.64 -5.51 15.45
CA PRO A 27 5.58 -4.42 15.75
C PRO A 27 6.49 -4.03 14.57
N ASP A 28 6.64 -4.91 13.57
CA ASP A 28 7.39 -4.62 12.35
C ASP A 28 6.59 -3.78 11.34
N TRP A 29 5.30 -3.53 11.61
CA TRP A 29 4.42 -2.78 10.73
C TRP A 29 4.16 -1.39 11.29
N ASP A 30 4.13 -0.41 10.39
CA ASP A 30 3.65 0.94 10.67
C ASP A 30 2.42 1.24 9.80
N GLN A 31 1.74 2.34 10.14
CA GLN A 31 0.52 2.78 9.47
C GLN A 31 0.77 3.02 7.97
N ASP A 32 1.88 3.68 7.61
CA ASP A 32 2.22 4.00 6.22
C ASP A 32 2.46 2.75 5.37
N ARG A 33 3.08 1.73 5.96
CA ARG A 33 3.34 0.42 5.35
C ARG A 33 2.05 -0.35 5.12
N VAL A 34 1.12 -0.33 6.08
CA VAL A 34 -0.21 -0.92 5.93
C VAL A 34 -0.98 -0.22 4.79
N PHE A 35 -1.01 1.12 4.76
CA PHE A 35 -1.67 1.86 3.69
C PHE A 35 -1.03 1.62 2.33
N SER A 36 0.30 1.60 2.26
CA SER A 36 1.04 1.32 1.02
C SER A 36 0.72 -0.08 0.50
N ALA A 37 0.69 -1.09 1.38
CA ALA A 37 0.31 -2.46 1.02
C ALA A 37 -1.15 -2.56 0.59
N ALA A 38 -2.08 -1.96 1.33
CA ALA A 38 -3.50 -1.99 1.01
C ALA A 38 -3.81 -1.29 -0.33
N LEU A 39 -3.26 -0.10 -0.56
CA LEU A 39 -3.50 0.68 -1.77
C LEU A 39 -2.87 0.00 -2.99
N SER A 40 -1.65 -0.50 -2.87
CA SER A 40 -1.00 -1.22 -3.96
C SER A 40 -1.73 -2.52 -4.31
N LEU A 41 -2.18 -3.29 -3.31
CA LEU A 41 -2.99 -4.48 -3.53
C LEU A 41 -4.32 -4.16 -4.21
N PHE A 42 -5.01 -3.11 -3.77
CA PHE A 42 -6.24 -2.65 -4.41
C PHE A 42 -6.02 -2.31 -5.89
N LEU A 43 -4.94 -1.59 -6.20
CA LEU A 43 -4.57 -1.25 -7.57
C LEU A 43 -4.18 -2.48 -8.41
N LEU A 44 -3.56 -3.50 -7.80
CA LEU A 44 -3.26 -4.76 -8.49
C LEU A 44 -4.52 -5.57 -8.81
N GLN A 45 -5.47 -5.60 -7.89
CA GLN A 45 -6.72 -6.34 -8.06
C GLN A 45 -7.66 -5.68 -9.06
N ASN A 46 -7.68 -4.34 -9.11
CA ASN A 46 -8.62 -3.57 -9.93
C ASN A 46 -7.99 -2.97 -11.20
N GLY A 47 -6.66 -3.00 -11.32
CA GLY A 47 -5.95 -2.52 -12.50
C GLY A 47 -6.06 -3.51 -13.66
N SER A 48 -6.86 -3.19 -14.68
CA SER A 48 -6.98 -3.98 -15.90
C SER A 48 -5.77 -3.80 -16.83
N SER A 49 -5.09 -4.89 -17.18
CA SER A 49 -3.81 -4.89 -17.92
C SER A 49 -3.94 -4.72 -19.45
N GLN A 50 -4.95 -4.00 -19.92
CA GLN A 50 -5.34 -4.03 -21.33
C GLN A 50 -4.50 -3.09 -22.21
N THR A 51 -3.81 -2.11 -21.64
CA THR A 51 -2.96 -1.16 -22.38
C THR A 51 -1.51 -1.14 -21.85
N PRO A 52 -0.53 -0.70 -22.65
CA PRO A 52 0.87 -0.57 -22.20
C PRO A 52 1.04 0.34 -20.97
N GLU A 53 0.21 1.38 -20.85
CA GLU A 53 0.21 2.32 -19.73
C GLU A 53 -0.29 1.62 -18.46
N THR A 54 -1.38 0.85 -18.57
CA THR A 54 -1.93 0.08 -17.44
C THR A 54 -0.97 -1.01 -16.96
N GLN A 55 -0.19 -1.64 -17.86
CA GLN A 55 0.87 -2.58 -17.48
C GLN A 55 1.99 -1.91 -16.68
N THR A 56 2.36 -0.67 -17.04
CA THR A 56 3.39 0.08 -16.32
C THR A 56 2.90 0.45 -14.91
N SER A 57 1.65 0.90 -14.79
CA SER A 57 1.02 1.20 -13.50
C SER A 57 0.88 -0.05 -12.63
N TYR A 58 0.48 -1.19 -13.22
CA TYR A 58 0.40 -2.48 -12.54
C TYR A 58 1.76 -2.89 -11.97
N ARG A 59 2.84 -2.79 -12.76
CA ARG A 59 4.21 -3.11 -12.30
C ARG A 59 4.66 -2.20 -11.16
N ARG A 60 4.30 -0.91 -11.20
CA ARG A 60 4.62 0.04 -10.11
C ARG A 60 3.88 -0.32 -8.82
N ALA A 61 2.60 -0.63 -8.91
CA ALA A 61 1.81 -1.10 -7.77
C ALA A 61 2.38 -2.42 -7.21
N ALA A 62 2.73 -3.38 -8.07
CA ALA A 62 3.34 -4.65 -7.66
C ALA A 62 4.63 -4.44 -6.87
N ARG A 63 5.48 -3.53 -7.34
CA ARG A 63 6.72 -3.19 -6.63
C ARG A 63 6.46 -2.63 -5.24
N VAL A 64 5.57 -1.63 -5.12
CA VAL A 64 5.23 -1.04 -3.82
C VAL A 64 4.62 -2.07 -2.87
N TYR A 65 3.78 -2.97 -3.38
CA TYR A 65 3.20 -4.06 -2.59
C TYR A 65 4.27 -5.00 -2.02
N LEU A 66 5.20 -5.43 -2.88
CA LEU A 66 6.30 -6.31 -2.48
C LEU A 66 7.27 -5.61 -1.52
N ASP A 67 7.61 -4.35 -1.77
CA ASP A 67 8.47 -3.55 -0.89
C ASP A 67 7.82 -3.40 0.50
N ALA A 68 6.51 -3.14 0.55
CA ALA A 68 5.74 -3.09 1.78
C ALA A 68 5.66 -4.46 2.47
N LEU A 69 5.56 -5.59 1.78
CA LEU A 69 5.51 -6.91 2.44
C LEU A 69 6.86 -7.35 2.99
N PHE A 70 7.93 -7.17 2.22
CA PHE A 70 9.23 -7.76 2.52
C PHE A 70 10.19 -6.77 3.19
N ASN A 71 9.74 -5.55 3.47
CA ASN A 71 10.56 -4.51 4.10
C ASN A 71 11.85 -4.25 3.31
N TYR A 72 11.79 -4.32 1.97
CA TYR A 72 12.90 -3.97 1.07
C TYR A 72 13.11 -2.45 1.08
N THR A 73 13.51 -1.95 2.24
CA THR A 73 14.18 -0.67 2.38
C THR A 73 15.64 -0.93 2.05
N ALA A 74 16.00 -0.72 0.78
CA ALA A 74 17.40 -0.61 0.37
C ALA A 74 17.96 0.76 0.78
#